data_AF-A0A1Z8LRR6-F1
#
_entry.id   AF-A0A1Z8LRR6-F1
#
_cell.length_a   1.000
_cell.length_b   1.000
_cell.length_c   1.000
_cell.angle_alpha   90.00
_cell.angle_beta   90.00
_cell.angle_gamma   90.00
#
_symmetry.space_group_name_H-M   'P 1'
#
loop_
_entity.id
_entity.type
_entity.pdbx_description
1 polymer ?
#
loop_
_entity_poly.entity_id
_entity_poly.type
_entity_poly.pdbx_seq_one_letter_code
_entity_poly.pdbx_strand_id
1 'polypeptide(L)'
;MKNYIATHSFFSEKLKADCFEAIGSMSEGEIASSMTGERAICQMTWHDGGIGMEMVCWWKAESPDAIIDQLGDMNSFFTTESKELDQTIDFNAMRG
;
A
#
# COMPACT_ATOMS: atom_id res chain seq x y z
N MET A 1 8.50 12.76 5.81
CA MET A 1 7.45 12.10 5.02
C MET A 1 6.10 12.37 5.65
N LYS A 2 5.10 12.62 4.81
CA LYS A 2 3.71 12.86 5.17
C LYS A 2 2.90 11.57 5.12
N ASN A 3 1.74 11.55 5.75
CA ASN A 3 0.82 10.43 5.74
C ASN A 3 -0.06 10.48 4.49
N TYR A 4 -0.11 9.37 3.77
CA TYR A 4 -0.99 9.15 2.64
C TYR A 4 -1.81 7.89 2.86
N ILE A 5 -3.08 7.94 2.47
CA ILE A 5 -3.84 6.71 2.19
C ILE A 5 -3.86 6.54 0.68
N ALA A 6 -3.40 5.38 0.22
CA ALA A 6 -3.43 4.97 -1.17
C ALA A 6 -4.45 3.84 -1.34
N THR A 7 -5.30 3.93 -2.37
CA THR A 7 -6.17 2.85 -2.82
C THR A 7 -5.59 2.28 -4.10
N HIS A 8 -5.32 0.98 -4.09
CA HIS A 8 -4.88 0.20 -5.23
C HIS A 8 -6.06 -0.58 -5.79
N SER A 9 -6.51 -0.24 -6.99
CA SER A 9 -7.64 -0.91 -7.66
C SER A 9 -7.12 -1.81 -8.78
N PHE A 10 -7.32 -3.12 -8.63
CA PHE A 10 -6.80 -4.12 -9.56
C PHE A 10 -7.47 -4.05 -10.93
N PHE A 11 -6.67 -4.26 -11.98
CA PHE A 11 -7.18 -4.26 -13.35
C PHE A 11 -8.07 -5.48 -13.67
N SER A 12 -7.83 -6.62 -13.01
CA SER A 12 -8.61 -7.85 -13.20
C SER A 12 -8.44 -8.83 -12.05
N GLU A 13 -9.38 -9.76 -11.89
CA GLU A 13 -9.30 -10.81 -10.86
C GLU A 13 -8.05 -11.69 -11.01
N LYS A 14 -7.61 -11.92 -12.25
CA LYS A 14 -6.38 -12.67 -12.53
C LYS A 14 -5.16 -11.93 -11.99
N LEU A 15 -5.00 -10.65 -12.33
CA LEU A 15 -3.86 -9.84 -11.88
C LEU A 15 -3.86 -9.66 -10.35
N LYS A 16 -5.05 -9.62 -9.74
CA LYS A 16 -5.20 -9.69 -8.28
C LYS A 16 -4.63 -11.00 -7.73
N ALA A 17 -5.04 -12.15 -8.28
CA ALA A 17 -4.56 -13.45 -7.83
C ALA A 17 -3.03 -13.57 -8.00
N ASP A 18 -2.50 -13.17 -9.16
CA ASP A 18 -1.07 -13.16 -9.46
C ASP A 18 -0.30 -12.27 -8.46
N CYS A 19 -0.84 -11.10 -8.10
CA CYS A 19 -0.25 -10.20 -7.10
C CYS A 19 -0.21 -10.83 -5.70
N PHE A 20 -1.31 -11.45 -5.25
CA PHE A 20 -1.34 -12.11 -3.93
C PHE A 20 -0.45 -13.35 -3.88
N GLU A 21 -0.35 -14.10 -4.99
CA GLU A 21 0.58 -15.22 -5.11
C GLU A 21 2.03 -14.75 -5.03
N ALA A 22 2.37 -13.68 -5.76
CA ALA A 22 3.69 -13.08 -5.70
C ALA A 22 4.06 -12.65 -4.28
N ILE A 23 3.17 -11.92 -3.58
CA ILE A 23 3.38 -11.50 -2.19
C ILE A 23 3.49 -12.73 -1.26
N GLY A 24 2.62 -13.72 -1.43
CA GLY A 24 2.62 -14.95 -0.61
C GLY A 24 3.84 -15.86 -0.83
N SER A 25 4.57 -15.67 -1.93
CA SER A 25 5.81 -16.40 -2.22
C SER A 25 7.05 -15.78 -1.55
N MET A 26 6.93 -14.55 -1.05
CA MET A 26 8.01 -13.80 -0.40
C MET A 26 8.00 -14.01 1.12
N SER A 27 9.17 -13.94 1.76
CA SER A 27 9.25 -13.89 3.22
C SER A 27 8.79 -12.54 3.76
N GLU A 28 8.41 -12.50 5.05
CA GLU A 28 7.99 -11.25 5.72
C GLU A 28 9.04 -10.13 5.60
N GLY A 29 10.33 -10.48 5.71
CA GLY A 29 11.43 -9.54 5.57
C GLY A 29 11.60 -9.01 4.15
N GLU A 30 11.36 -9.84 3.13
CA GLU A 30 11.39 -9.43 1.73
C GLU A 30 10.21 -8.50 1.39
N ILE A 31 9.00 -8.81 1.89
CA ILE A 31 7.82 -7.96 1.72
C ILE A 31 8.05 -6.60 2.37
N ALA A 32 8.53 -6.58 3.62
CA ALA A 32 8.82 -5.33 4.33
C ALA A 32 9.89 -4.51 3.59
N SER A 33 10.92 -5.17 3.06
CA SER A 33 11.99 -4.50 2.32
C SER A 33 11.51 -3.96 0.97
N SER A 34 10.68 -4.69 0.22
CA SER A 34 10.14 -4.23 -1.08
C SER A 34 9.21 -3.02 -0.92
N MET A 35 8.56 -2.90 0.25
CA MET A 35 7.63 -1.82 0.56
C MET A 35 8.28 -0.66 1.32
N THR A 36 9.60 -0.70 1.54
CA THR A 36 10.37 0.32 2.25
C THR A 36 11.41 0.94 1.32
N GLY A 37 11.25 2.22 0.99
CA GLY A 37 12.25 3.00 0.29
C GLY A 37 12.58 4.30 0.99
N GLU A 38 13.50 5.07 0.39
CA GLU A 38 13.97 6.34 0.97
C GLU A 38 12.90 7.43 0.95
N ARG A 39 12.05 7.45 -0.10
CA ARG A 39 11.03 8.51 -0.32
C ARG A 39 9.60 8.06 0.01
N ALA A 40 9.36 6.77 0.15
CA ALA A 40 8.05 6.20 0.48
C ALA A 40 8.20 4.87 1.24
N ILE A 41 7.42 4.71 2.31
CA ILE A 41 7.40 3.50 3.14
C ILE A 41 5.95 3.12 3.41
N CYS A 42 5.55 1.92 3.01
CA CYS A 42 4.24 1.37 3.36
C CYS A 42 4.25 0.97 4.85
N GLN A 43 3.35 1.53 5.63
CA GLN A 43 3.20 1.21 7.05
C GLN A 43 2.25 0.05 7.27
N MET A 44 1.20 -0.05 6.45
CA MET A 44 0.14 -1.04 6.61
C MET A 44 -0.65 -1.18 5.32
N THR A 45 -1.06 -2.41 5.02
CA THR A 45 -1.99 -2.74 3.93
C THR A 45 -3.22 -3.44 4.50
N TRP A 46 -4.40 -2.97 4.10
CA TRP A 46 -5.67 -3.61 4.36
C TRP A 46 -6.26 -4.13 3.05
N HIS A 47 -6.75 -5.36 3.11
CA HIS A 47 -7.49 -6.00 2.03
C HIS A 47 -8.51 -6.94 2.67
N ASP A 48 -9.57 -7.27 1.94
CA ASP A 48 -10.68 -8.09 2.44
C ASP A 48 -10.46 -9.60 2.24
N GLY A 49 -9.20 -10.04 2.34
CA GLY A 49 -8.83 -11.43 2.02
C GLY A 49 -8.87 -11.74 0.52
N GLY A 50 -8.91 -10.73 -0.34
CA GLY A 50 -8.90 -10.90 -1.79
C GLY A 50 -10.28 -11.17 -2.38
N ILE A 51 -11.36 -10.89 -1.65
CA ILE A 51 -12.73 -10.97 -2.16
C ILE A 51 -12.96 -9.82 -3.14
N GLY A 52 -12.62 -8.61 -2.73
CA GLY A 52 -12.77 -7.38 -3.48
C GLY A 52 -11.66 -7.17 -4.50
N MET A 53 -11.72 -6.01 -5.15
CA MET A 53 -10.79 -5.61 -6.20
C MET A 53 -9.87 -4.46 -5.76
N GLU A 54 -9.80 -4.22 -4.45
CA GLU A 54 -9.10 -3.08 -3.89
C GLU A 54 -8.23 -3.49 -2.70
N MET A 55 -7.10 -2.80 -2.57
CA MET A 55 -6.30 -2.78 -1.36
C MET A 55 -6.11 -1.34 -0.94
N VAL A 56 -6.12 -1.09 0.37
CA VAL A 56 -5.91 0.24 0.93
C VAL A 56 -4.62 0.20 1.73
N CYS A 57 -3.68 1.09 1.42
CA CYS A 57 -2.38 1.16 2.06
C CYS A 57 -2.18 2.51 2.74
N TRP A 58 -1.68 2.48 3.97
CA TRP A 58 -1.14 3.65 4.62
C TRP A 58 0.34 3.77 4.29
N TRP A 59 0.71 4.90 3.68
CA TRP A 59 2.07 5.24 3.31
C TRP A 59 2.57 6.44 4.11
N LYS A 60 3.85 6.41 4.46
CA LYS A 60 4.63 7.61 4.73
C LYS A 60 5.43 7.93 3.48
N ALA A 61 5.15 9.04 2.81
CA ALA A 61 5.84 9.40 1.56
C ALA A 61 6.14 10.89 1.45
N GLU A 62 7.02 11.27 0.52
CA GLU A 62 7.28 12.67 0.17
C GLU A 62 6.19 13.26 -0.75
N SER A 63 5.61 12.44 -1.63
CA SER A 63 4.56 12.80 -2.57
C SER A 63 3.79 11.56 -3.05
N PRO A 64 2.62 11.73 -3.72
CA PRO A 64 1.95 10.65 -4.45
C PRO A 64 2.87 9.94 -5.44
N ASP A 65 3.68 10.68 -6.19
CA ASP A 65 4.61 10.11 -7.19
C ASP A 65 5.67 9.23 -6.53
N ALA A 66 6.14 9.57 -5.33
CA ALA A 66 7.07 8.72 -4.60
C ALA A 66 6.48 7.35 -4.24
N ILE A 67 5.16 7.26 -4.03
CA ILE A 67 4.46 5.98 -3.82
C ILE A 67 4.42 5.18 -5.12
N ILE A 68 4.09 5.83 -6.24
CA ILE A 68 4.08 5.18 -7.56
C ILE A 68 5.48 4.65 -7.91
N ASP A 69 6.51 5.48 -7.74
CA ASP A 69 7.90 5.09 -7.98
C ASP A 69 8.32 3.89 -7.11
N GLN A 70 7.94 3.90 -5.82
CA GLN A 70 8.27 2.82 -4.88
C GLN A 70 7.59 1.49 -5.25
N LEU A 71 6.35 1.54 -5.72
CA LEU A 71 5.63 0.34 -6.16
C LEU A 71 6.25 -0.28 -7.41
N GLY A 72 6.93 0.51 -8.24
CA GLY A 72 7.69 0.03 -9.39
C GLY A 72 6.83 -0.86 -10.30
N ASP A 73 7.29 -2.10 -10.51
CA ASP A 73 6.62 -3.10 -11.35
C ASP A 73 5.23 -3.49 -10.83
N MET A 74 4.92 -3.29 -9.55
CA MET A 74 3.59 -3.63 -9.00
C MET A 74 2.47 -2.76 -9.59
N ASN A 75 2.80 -1.59 -10.15
CA ASN A 75 1.83 -0.76 -10.85
C ASN A 75 1.26 -1.44 -12.12
N SER A 76 1.81 -2.58 -12.56
CA SER A 76 1.19 -3.38 -13.63
C SER A 76 -0.07 -4.14 -13.18
N PHE A 77 -0.28 -4.32 -11.87
CA PHE A 77 -1.41 -5.09 -11.33
C PHE A 77 -2.65 -4.22 -11.07
N PHE A 78 -2.45 -2.93 -10.75
CA PHE A 78 -3.50 -2.03 -10.30
C PHE A 78 -3.19 -0.56 -10.64
N THR A 79 -4.23 0.27 -10.65
CA THR A 79 -4.08 1.73 -10.54
C THR A 79 -3.94 2.14 -9.09
N THR A 80 -3.17 3.18 -8.82
CA THR A 80 -2.99 3.73 -7.48
C THR A 80 -3.49 5.15 -7.42
N GLU A 81 -4.46 5.43 -6.57
CA GLU A 81 -4.87 6.77 -6.20
C GLU A 81 -4.45 7.03 -4.75
N SER A 82 -3.88 8.19 -4.44
CA SER A 82 -3.48 8.52 -3.07
C SER A 82 -3.92 9.92 -2.63
N LYS A 83 -4.14 10.07 -1.32
CA LYS A 83 -4.55 11.32 -0.69
C LYS A 83 -3.71 11.58 0.56
N GLU A 84 -3.19 12.81 0.67
CA GLU A 84 -2.48 13.29 1.86
C GLU A 84 -3.46 13.47 3.02
N LEU A 85 -3.16 12.87 4.18
CA LEU A 85 -4.03 12.84 5.36
C LEU A 85 -3.21 13.01 6.65
N ASP A 86 -2.48 14.12 6.76
CA ASP A 86 -1.64 14.41 7.93
C ASP A 86 -2.42 14.86 9.18
N GLN A 87 -3.70 15.21 9.03
CA GLN A 87 -4.54 15.58 10.16
C GLN A 87 -5.19 14.33 10.76
N THR A 88 -4.60 13.82 11.85
CA THR A 88 -5.03 12.57 12.48
C THR A 88 -5.62 12.81 13.87
N ILE A 89 -6.67 12.04 14.20
CA ILE A 89 -7.19 11.93 15.56
C ILE A 89 -6.90 10.50 16.03
N ASP A 90 -5.95 10.35 16.97
CA ASP A 90 -5.61 9.04 17.54
C ASP A 90 -6.48 8.75 18.76
N PHE A 91 -7.55 7.98 18.55
CA PHE A 91 -8.43 7.56 19.64
C PHE A 91 -7.77 6.56 20.60
N ASN A 92 -6.73 5.82 20.19
CA ASN A 92 -6.04 4.91 21.11
C ASN A 92 -5.25 5.71 22.14
N ALA A 93 -4.64 6.83 21.75
CA ALA A 93 -4.02 7.76 22.68
C ALA A 93 -5.03 8.45 23.64
N MET A 94 -6.33 8.43 23.31
CA MET A 94 -7.40 9.05 24.13
C MET A 94 -8.15 8.07 25.03
N ARG A 95 -8.11 6.76 24.72
CA ARG A 95 -8.82 5.69 25.45
C ARG A 95 -7.99 5.07 26.58
N GLY A 96 -7.13 5.87 27.20
CA GLY A 96 -6.20 5.43 28.26
C GLY A 96 -6.77 4.41 29.23
#